data_AF-A0A437PNJ2-F1
#
_entry.id   AF-A0A437PNJ2-F1
#
_cell.length_a   1.000
_cell.length_b   1.000
_cell.length_c   1.000
_cell.angle_alpha   90.00
_cell.angle_beta   90.00
_cell.angle_gamma   90.00
#
_symmetry.space_group_name_H-M   'P 1'
#
loop_
_entity.id
_entity.type
_entity.pdbx_description
1 polymer ?
#
loop_
_entity_poly.entity_id
_entity_poly.type
_entity_poly.pdbx_seq_one_letter_code
_entity_poly.pdbx_strand_id
1 'polypeptide(L)'
;MGIRNVGVPAAALVVLVALSACGAGIPEDLVVPGTAPAAPYRGPLKAKAPDGDGDDGDVRAGGAAVLALECAGKPYEGGRGDDGWGRSDGAYSPEEALNALVTDDPGSLPHRGYRVEHETGRRVLYSYDVGGRTRVAVIVAKDRPHRPGWGMETFARCDPSEFARRDRARLDLRVWTDRAGRPVPVSEVFSTAGPEHCDWQSVTFLHLGDRQYLRDPGHVLSRDSLHTSYAPKSRLPAGATDTGYRDGHRQLWLSVDKSNAYVRTGSRVERWPGSIEPIACK
;
A
#
# COMPACT_ATOMS: atom_id res chain seq x y z
N MET A 1 44.67 68.72 21.80
CA MET A 1 43.61 67.77 22.22
C MET A 1 42.41 68.03 21.31
N GLY A 2 42.21 67.21 20.27
CA GLY A 2 41.16 67.40 19.29
C GLY A 2 40.69 66.04 18.81
N ILE A 3 39.51 65.62 19.26
CA ILE A 3 38.93 64.31 18.95
C ILE A 3 38.07 64.47 17.69
N ARG A 4 38.40 63.69 16.66
CA ARG A 4 37.67 63.63 15.39
C ARG A 4 36.51 62.63 15.51
N ASN A 5 35.32 63.09 15.13
CA ASN A 5 34.15 62.24 14.88
C ASN A 5 34.36 61.37 13.63
N VAL A 6 34.01 60.10 13.72
CA VAL A 6 33.87 59.20 12.57
C VAL A 6 32.41 58.74 12.51
N GLY A 7 31.70 59.15 11.45
CA GLY A 7 30.37 58.66 11.12
C GLY A 7 30.47 57.31 10.38
N VAL A 8 29.61 56.37 10.76
CA VAL A 8 29.47 55.05 10.12
C VAL A 8 28.29 55.11 9.14
N PRO A 9 28.41 54.60 7.90
CA PRO A 9 27.29 54.58 6.96
C PRO A 9 26.37 53.38 7.25
N ALA A 10 25.06 53.60 7.14
CA ALA A 10 24.03 52.57 7.24
C ALA A 10 23.93 51.79 5.91
N ALA A 11 24.17 50.47 5.96
CA ALA A 11 23.90 49.56 4.85
C ALA A 11 22.46 49.05 4.94
N ALA A 12 21.64 49.35 3.93
CA ALA A 12 20.29 48.83 3.81
C ALA A 12 20.33 47.36 3.34
N LEU A 13 19.88 46.44 4.20
CA LEU A 13 19.73 45.03 3.89
C LEU A 13 18.42 44.83 3.13
N VAL A 14 18.50 44.48 1.84
CA VAL A 14 17.34 44.01 1.07
C VAL A 14 17.12 42.54 1.40
N VAL A 15 16.11 42.25 2.21
CA VAL A 15 15.67 40.88 2.50
C VAL A 15 14.75 40.42 1.37
N LEU A 16 15.25 39.55 0.50
CA LEU A 16 14.43 38.79 -0.45
C LEU A 16 13.60 37.77 0.33
N VAL A 17 12.31 38.05 0.49
CA VAL A 17 11.34 37.09 1.03
C VAL A 17 10.98 36.12 -0.11
N ALA A 18 11.59 34.94 -0.11
CA ALA A 18 11.16 33.85 -0.97
C ALA A 18 9.82 33.30 -0.45
N LEU A 19 8.75 33.51 -1.22
CA LEU A 19 7.45 32.90 -0.97
C LEU A 19 7.57 31.41 -1.27
N SER A 20 7.59 30.57 -0.23
CA SER A 20 7.46 29.13 -0.35
C SER A 20 6.05 28.80 -0.87
N ALA A 21 5.96 28.39 -2.14
CA ALA A 21 4.76 27.77 -2.66
C ALA A 21 4.52 26.45 -1.90
N CYS A 22 3.36 26.33 -1.25
CA CYS A 22 2.92 25.09 -0.62
C CYS A 22 2.50 24.07 -1.71
N GLY A 23 3.49 23.55 -2.45
CA GLY A 23 3.35 22.26 -3.13
C GLY A 23 3.94 21.22 -2.20
N ALA A 24 3.18 20.18 -1.85
CA ALA A 24 3.75 19.02 -1.18
C ALA A 24 4.91 18.49 -2.04
N GLY A 25 6.15 18.68 -1.56
CA GLY A 25 7.33 18.35 -2.35
C GLY A 25 7.45 16.85 -2.56
N ILE A 26 8.05 16.45 -3.69
CA ILE A 26 8.43 15.06 -3.94
C ILE A 26 9.42 14.64 -2.83
N PRO A 27 9.18 13.51 -2.13
CA PRO A 27 10.13 13.00 -1.15
C PRO A 27 11.50 12.78 -1.79
N GLU A 28 12.57 13.23 -1.13
CA GLU A 28 13.95 13.09 -1.63
C GLU A 28 14.37 11.63 -1.85
N ASP A 29 13.73 10.69 -1.15
CA ASP A 29 13.97 9.26 -1.25
C ASP A 29 12.92 8.50 -2.07
N LEU A 30 12.02 9.21 -2.78
CA LEU A 30 11.02 8.58 -3.66
C LEU A 30 11.71 7.66 -4.68
N VAL A 31 12.67 8.23 -5.40
CA VAL A 31 13.53 7.53 -6.35
C VAL A 31 14.97 7.57 -5.83
N VAL A 32 15.53 6.40 -5.53
CA VAL A 32 16.90 6.26 -5.03
C VAL A 32 17.87 5.99 -6.18
N PRO A 33 19.10 6.51 -6.12
CA PRO A 33 20.17 6.07 -7.00
C PRO A 33 20.42 4.59 -6.78
N GLY A 34 20.18 3.76 -7.79
CA GLY A 34 20.30 2.31 -7.71
C GLY A 34 21.22 1.75 -8.78
N THR A 35 21.98 0.71 -8.44
CA THR A 35 22.55 -0.18 -9.46
C THR A 35 21.42 -0.97 -10.09
N ALA A 36 21.46 -1.11 -11.42
CA ALA A 36 20.55 -1.99 -12.16
C ALA A 36 20.53 -3.40 -11.55
N PRO A 37 19.40 -4.11 -11.60
CA PRO A 37 19.28 -5.43 -11.00
C PRO A 37 20.18 -6.39 -11.78
N ALA A 38 20.48 -7.55 -11.18
CA ALA A 38 21.35 -8.54 -11.82
C ALA A 38 20.86 -8.96 -13.22
N ALA A 39 19.55 -8.88 -13.46
CA ALA A 39 18.92 -9.05 -14.76
C ALA A 39 17.92 -7.90 -15.02
N PRO A 40 18.35 -6.79 -15.66
CA PRO A 40 17.46 -5.67 -15.97
C PRO A 40 16.33 -6.11 -16.90
N TYR A 41 15.14 -5.58 -16.69
CA TYR A 41 14.00 -5.76 -17.57
C TYR A 41 14.31 -5.24 -18.97
N ARG A 42 14.09 -6.08 -19.97
CA ARG A 42 14.29 -5.78 -21.41
C ARG A 42 13.02 -5.92 -22.24
N GLY A 43 11.89 -6.16 -21.58
CA GLY A 43 10.61 -6.31 -22.26
C GLY A 43 10.02 -4.96 -22.70
N PRO A 44 8.86 -4.97 -23.37
CA PRO A 44 8.22 -3.75 -23.81
C PRO A 44 7.69 -2.95 -22.61
N LEU A 45 7.75 -1.62 -22.70
CA LEU A 45 7.08 -0.69 -21.76
C LEU A 45 5.61 -0.44 -22.10
N LYS A 46 5.08 -1.10 -23.13
CA LYS A 46 3.67 -1.01 -23.53
C LYS A 46 3.19 -2.39 -23.98
N ALA A 47 2.15 -2.89 -23.34
CA ALA A 47 1.49 -4.13 -23.69
C ALA A 47 -0.03 -3.93 -23.59
N LYS A 48 -0.79 -4.67 -24.40
CA LYS A 48 -2.26 -4.58 -24.35
C LYS A 48 -2.75 -5.23 -23.06
N ALA A 49 -3.36 -4.45 -22.18
CA ALA A 49 -4.22 -4.97 -21.12
C ALA A 49 -5.59 -5.30 -21.74
N PRO A 50 -6.30 -6.35 -21.28
CA PRO A 50 -7.66 -6.61 -21.73
C PRO A 50 -8.55 -5.39 -21.51
N ASP A 51 -9.46 -5.15 -22.46
CA ASP A 51 -10.53 -4.17 -22.27
C ASP A 51 -11.48 -4.76 -21.22
N GLY A 52 -11.37 -4.28 -19.99
CA GLY A 52 -12.21 -4.66 -18.87
C GLY A 52 -12.72 -3.43 -18.15
N ASP A 53 -13.98 -3.51 -17.77
CA ASP A 53 -14.74 -2.74 -16.78
C ASP A 53 -14.39 -3.15 -15.34
N GLY A 54 -13.32 -3.97 -15.19
CA GLY A 54 -13.01 -4.73 -13.98
C GLY A 54 -12.60 -3.88 -12.79
N ASP A 55 -13.11 -4.28 -11.63
CA ASP A 55 -12.73 -3.85 -10.28
C ASP A 55 -11.23 -3.56 -10.17
N ASP A 56 -10.90 -2.48 -9.44
CA ASP A 56 -9.56 -2.22 -8.93
C ASP A 56 -9.01 -3.52 -8.29
N GLY A 57 -7.89 -4.02 -8.81
CA GLY A 57 -7.33 -5.30 -8.39
C GLY A 57 -7.11 -6.34 -9.50
N ASP A 58 -7.67 -6.18 -10.71
CA ASP A 58 -7.40 -7.12 -11.81
C ASP A 58 -5.93 -7.00 -12.29
N VAL A 59 -5.12 -7.99 -11.92
CA VAL A 59 -3.73 -8.18 -12.41
C VAL A 59 -3.59 -7.89 -13.90
N ARG A 60 -4.57 -8.28 -14.73
CA ARG A 60 -4.51 -8.10 -16.19
C ARG A 60 -4.53 -6.63 -16.61
N ALA A 61 -5.12 -5.74 -15.81
CA ALA A 61 -5.12 -4.30 -16.04
C ALA A 61 -3.70 -3.71 -15.96
N GLY A 62 -2.77 -4.37 -15.26
CA GLY A 62 -1.39 -3.94 -15.10
C GLY A 62 -0.52 -4.02 -16.37
N GLY A 63 -1.03 -4.59 -17.48
CA GLY A 63 -0.39 -4.52 -18.79
C GLY A 63 1.11 -4.88 -18.79
N ALA A 64 1.96 -3.95 -19.25
CA ALA A 64 3.40 -4.16 -19.32
C ALA A 64 4.09 -4.18 -17.94
N ALA A 65 3.52 -3.54 -16.92
CA ALA A 65 4.09 -3.54 -15.58
C ALA A 65 4.12 -4.96 -14.97
N VAL A 66 3.13 -5.80 -15.28
CA VAL A 66 3.08 -7.21 -14.84
C VAL A 66 4.29 -8.00 -15.34
N LEU A 67 4.77 -7.70 -16.55
CA LEU A 67 5.89 -8.40 -17.17
C LEU A 67 7.23 -8.11 -16.49
N ALA A 68 7.32 -6.99 -15.77
CA ALA A 68 8.51 -6.60 -15.02
C ALA A 68 8.55 -7.19 -13.60
N LEU A 69 7.46 -7.80 -13.12
CA LEU A 69 7.41 -8.38 -11.79
C LEU A 69 8.19 -9.69 -11.70
N GLU A 70 8.88 -9.88 -10.59
CA GLU A 70 9.65 -11.08 -10.29
C GLU A 70 9.10 -11.78 -9.05
N CYS A 71 7.77 -11.88 -8.90
CA CYS A 71 7.11 -12.42 -7.72
C CYS A 71 7.56 -13.85 -7.38
N ALA A 72 7.45 -14.22 -6.10
CA ALA A 72 7.56 -15.62 -5.68
C ALA A 72 6.31 -16.40 -6.08
N GLY A 73 5.14 -15.76 -6.01
CA GLY A 73 3.85 -16.30 -6.44
C GLY A 73 3.34 -15.69 -7.75
N LYS A 74 2.03 -15.76 -7.95
CA LYS A 74 1.37 -14.98 -9.01
C LYS A 74 1.40 -13.49 -8.63
N PRO A 75 1.42 -12.58 -9.61
CA PRO A 75 1.13 -11.17 -9.36
C PRO A 75 -0.16 -11.03 -8.56
N TYR A 76 -0.17 -10.11 -7.60
CA TYR A 76 -1.30 -9.93 -6.70
C TYR A 76 -2.31 -8.95 -7.27
N GLU A 77 -1.82 -7.84 -7.81
CA GLU A 77 -2.65 -6.76 -8.32
C GLU A 77 -1.97 -6.07 -9.49
N GLY A 78 -2.80 -5.52 -10.37
CA GLY A 78 -2.41 -4.62 -11.42
C GLY A 78 -3.49 -3.56 -11.63
N GLY A 79 -3.08 -2.44 -12.20
CA GLY A 79 -4.00 -1.38 -12.54
C GLY A 79 -3.47 -0.51 -13.67
N ARG A 80 -4.36 0.30 -14.21
CA ARG A 80 -4.12 1.21 -15.32
C ARG A 80 -4.39 2.63 -14.88
N GLY A 81 -3.76 3.59 -15.55
CA GLY A 81 -4.05 5.01 -15.30
C GLY A 81 -5.52 5.27 -15.56
N ASP A 82 -6.20 5.80 -14.55
CA ASP A 82 -7.61 6.18 -14.53
C ASP A 82 -8.02 6.97 -15.77
N ASP A 83 -9.32 6.97 -16.08
CA ASP A 83 -9.89 7.81 -17.12
C ASP A 83 -10.31 9.20 -16.66
N GLY A 84 -10.31 9.45 -15.35
CA GLY A 84 -10.59 10.75 -14.73
C GLY A 84 -9.52 11.82 -15.00
N TRP A 85 -8.30 11.40 -15.34
CA TRP A 85 -7.20 12.32 -15.63
C TRP A 85 -7.44 13.16 -16.89
N GLY A 86 -7.62 14.47 -16.69
CA GLY A 86 -7.95 15.47 -17.71
C GLY A 86 -6.74 16.24 -18.25
N ARG A 87 -7.00 17.36 -18.94
CA ARG A 87 -5.95 18.15 -19.62
C ARG A 87 -5.01 18.92 -18.68
N SER A 88 -5.43 19.16 -17.44
CA SER A 88 -4.71 19.97 -16.45
C SER A 88 -3.88 19.14 -15.47
N ASP A 89 -4.10 17.84 -15.45
CA ASP A 89 -3.69 17.01 -14.33
C ASP A 89 -2.31 16.38 -14.58
N GLY A 90 -1.77 16.61 -15.80
CA GLY A 90 -0.42 16.37 -16.27
C GLY A 90 0.68 16.73 -15.27
N ALA A 91 1.42 15.75 -14.73
CA ALA A 91 2.64 16.05 -14.00
C ALA A 91 3.75 16.57 -14.94
N TYR A 92 4.65 17.42 -14.43
CA TYR A 92 5.73 18.01 -15.22
C TYR A 92 6.90 17.05 -15.44
N SER A 93 7.09 16.09 -14.54
CA SER A 93 8.15 15.08 -14.57
C SER A 93 7.61 13.65 -14.35
N PRO A 94 8.34 12.61 -14.76
CA PRO A 94 7.94 11.24 -14.48
C PRO A 94 7.96 10.92 -12.96
N GLU A 95 8.83 11.57 -12.18
CA GLU A 95 8.90 11.42 -10.72
C GLU A 95 7.68 12.05 -10.03
N GLU A 96 7.22 13.21 -10.49
CA GLU A 96 5.96 13.80 -10.00
C GLU A 96 4.76 12.88 -10.30
N ALA A 97 4.74 12.23 -11.46
CA ALA A 97 3.70 11.27 -11.80
C ALA A 97 3.73 10.02 -10.89
N LEU A 98 4.92 9.53 -10.54
CA LEU A 98 5.07 8.46 -9.56
C LEU A 98 4.62 8.92 -8.17
N ASN A 99 4.99 10.13 -7.78
CA ASN A 99 4.64 10.70 -6.48
C ASN A 99 3.12 10.83 -6.32
N ALA A 100 2.44 11.31 -7.36
CA ALA A 100 0.97 11.42 -7.37
C ALA A 100 0.33 10.05 -7.08
N LEU A 101 0.73 9.01 -7.81
CA LEU A 101 0.21 7.65 -7.61
C LEU A 101 0.36 7.16 -6.16
N VAL A 102 1.57 7.24 -5.58
CA VAL A 102 1.81 6.70 -4.23
C VAL A 102 1.19 7.58 -3.14
N THR A 103 0.90 8.84 -3.43
CA THR A 103 0.21 9.76 -2.51
C THR A 103 -1.30 9.57 -2.53
N ASP A 104 -1.88 9.30 -3.70
CA ASP A 104 -3.32 9.11 -3.88
C ASP A 104 -3.80 7.78 -3.29
N ASP A 105 -2.94 6.75 -3.29
CA ASP A 105 -3.20 5.47 -2.62
C ASP A 105 -2.09 5.13 -1.60
N PRO A 106 -2.09 5.81 -0.44
CA PRO A 106 -1.01 5.69 0.53
C PRO A 106 -0.96 4.32 1.22
N GLY A 107 -2.04 3.53 1.13
CA GLY A 107 -2.18 2.24 1.77
C GLY A 107 -1.71 1.05 0.93
N SER A 108 -1.57 1.21 -0.38
CA SER A 108 -1.32 0.08 -1.28
C SER A 108 0.12 -0.02 -1.76
N LEU A 109 0.82 1.09 -1.96
CA LEU A 109 2.16 1.05 -2.55
C LEU A 109 3.21 1.60 -1.58
N PRO A 110 4.48 1.14 -1.66
CA PRO A 110 5.59 1.81 -1.00
C PRO A 110 5.64 3.28 -1.44
N HIS A 111 5.92 4.19 -0.51
CA HIS A 111 5.98 5.63 -0.79
C HIS A 111 7.31 6.13 -1.34
N ARG A 112 8.31 5.23 -1.39
CA ARG A 112 9.71 5.59 -1.61
C ARG A 112 10.56 4.37 -1.89
N GLY A 113 11.81 4.61 -2.29
CA GLY A 113 12.78 3.55 -2.56
C GLY A 113 12.61 2.92 -3.94
N TYR A 114 11.92 3.59 -4.85
CA TYR A 114 11.88 3.19 -6.25
C TYR A 114 13.20 3.48 -6.94
N ARG A 115 13.42 2.87 -8.08
CA ARG A 115 14.51 3.23 -8.99
C ARG A 115 14.00 3.26 -10.42
N VAL A 116 14.67 4.00 -11.28
CA VAL A 116 14.48 3.89 -12.73
C VAL A 116 15.06 2.55 -13.17
N GLU A 117 14.20 1.64 -13.64
CA GLU A 117 14.59 0.32 -14.16
C GLU A 117 14.81 0.37 -15.67
N HIS A 118 13.92 1.08 -16.38
CA HIS A 118 14.06 1.23 -17.82
C HIS A 118 13.39 2.51 -18.31
N GLU A 119 14.02 3.18 -19.27
CA GLU A 119 13.44 4.34 -19.94
C GLU A 119 13.53 4.15 -21.45
N THR A 120 12.45 4.47 -22.15
CA THR A 120 12.42 4.46 -23.62
C THR A 120 11.40 5.46 -24.14
N GLY A 121 11.89 6.45 -24.89
CA GLY A 121 11.08 7.46 -25.53
C GLY A 121 10.31 8.32 -24.53
N ARG A 122 9.01 8.05 -24.40
CA ARG A 122 8.09 8.84 -23.56
C ARG A 122 7.56 8.03 -22.36
N ARG A 123 8.30 7.01 -21.93
CA ARG A 123 7.92 6.08 -20.87
C ARG A 123 9.09 5.80 -19.95
N VAL A 124 8.79 5.74 -18.66
CA VAL A 124 9.73 5.36 -17.60
C VAL A 124 9.09 4.23 -16.81
N LEU A 125 9.83 3.14 -16.62
CA LEU A 125 9.53 2.07 -15.70
C LEU A 125 10.30 2.31 -14.40
N TYR A 126 9.55 2.48 -13.33
CA TYR A 126 10.04 2.45 -11.96
C TYR A 126 9.85 1.06 -11.37
N SER A 127 10.86 0.57 -10.67
CA SER A 127 10.77 -0.67 -9.89
C SER A 127 10.98 -0.40 -8.41
N TYR A 128 10.23 -1.12 -7.56
CA TYR A 128 10.50 -1.25 -6.14
C TYR A 128 11.01 -2.66 -5.87
N ASP A 129 12.25 -2.76 -5.38
CA ASP A 129 12.95 -4.03 -5.29
C ASP A 129 13.07 -4.50 -3.84
N VAL A 130 12.86 -5.81 -3.63
CA VAL A 130 13.11 -6.46 -2.33
C VAL A 130 14.02 -7.64 -2.55
N GLY A 131 15.20 -7.59 -1.94
CA GLY A 131 16.23 -8.62 -2.14
C GLY A 131 16.71 -8.69 -3.59
N GLY A 132 16.75 -7.55 -4.30
CA GLY A 132 17.19 -7.46 -5.70
C GLY A 132 16.21 -8.01 -6.73
N ARG A 133 14.95 -8.25 -6.33
CA ARG A 133 13.88 -8.68 -7.22
C ARG A 133 12.75 -7.66 -7.24
N THR A 134 12.22 -7.36 -8.42
CA THR A 134 11.14 -6.39 -8.62
C THR A 134 9.86 -6.90 -7.96
N ARG A 135 9.33 -6.12 -7.00
CA ARG A 135 8.07 -6.40 -6.28
C ARG A 135 6.94 -5.46 -6.64
N VAL A 136 7.26 -4.25 -7.07
CA VAL A 136 6.32 -3.31 -7.67
C VAL A 136 6.94 -2.79 -8.96
N ALA A 137 6.13 -2.69 -10.01
CA ALA A 137 6.48 -2.06 -11.26
C ALA A 137 5.46 -0.97 -11.56
N VAL A 138 5.92 0.24 -11.85
CA VAL A 138 5.09 1.38 -12.24
C VAL A 138 5.63 1.93 -13.55
N ILE A 139 4.79 1.97 -14.57
CA ILE A 139 5.11 2.61 -15.85
C ILE A 139 4.37 3.93 -15.91
N VAL A 140 5.11 5.03 -16.01
CA VAL A 140 4.56 6.35 -16.31
C VAL A 140 4.83 6.70 -17.77
N ALA A 141 3.91 7.45 -18.38
CA ALA A 141 4.00 7.86 -19.77
C ALA A 141 3.69 9.34 -19.95
N LYS A 142 4.38 9.99 -20.90
CA LYS A 142 4.18 11.40 -21.25
C LYS A 142 3.21 11.58 -22.42
N ASP A 143 2.30 12.54 -22.28
CA ASP A 143 1.29 12.97 -23.25
C ASP A 143 0.50 11.79 -23.84
N ARG A 144 -0.30 11.14 -23.00
CA ARG A 144 -1.28 10.14 -23.48
C ARG A 144 -2.43 10.85 -24.22
N PRO A 145 -3.19 10.15 -25.09
CA PRO A 145 -4.32 10.77 -25.79
C PRO A 145 -5.27 11.48 -24.82
N HIS A 146 -5.55 12.76 -25.09
CA HIS A 146 -6.35 13.67 -24.25
C HIS A 146 -5.78 14.01 -22.86
N ARG A 147 -4.53 13.60 -22.57
CA ARG A 147 -3.87 13.72 -21.26
C ARG A 147 -2.42 14.20 -21.41
N PRO A 148 -2.19 15.51 -21.65
CA PRO A 148 -0.85 16.09 -21.70
C PRO A 148 -0.17 16.00 -20.33
N GLY A 149 1.16 15.93 -20.33
CA GLY A 149 1.97 15.74 -19.12
C GLY A 149 2.30 14.27 -18.83
N TRP A 150 3.01 14.03 -17.74
CA TRP A 150 3.36 12.70 -17.24
C TRP A 150 2.30 12.16 -16.29
N GLY A 151 1.97 10.88 -16.43
CA GLY A 151 1.03 10.22 -15.53
C GLY A 151 1.22 8.72 -15.57
N MET A 152 0.66 8.04 -14.57
CA MET A 152 0.68 6.58 -14.51
C MET A 152 -0.02 5.99 -15.75
N GLU A 153 0.66 5.09 -16.45
CA GLU A 153 0.08 4.30 -17.53
C GLU A 153 -0.44 2.96 -17.00
N THR A 154 0.43 2.21 -16.34
CA THR A 154 0.09 0.92 -15.70
C THR A 154 0.96 0.69 -14.47
N PHE A 155 0.43 -0.01 -13.46
CA PHE A 155 1.21 -0.54 -12.36
C PHE A 155 0.88 -2.01 -12.11
N ALA A 156 1.78 -2.70 -11.42
CA ALA A 156 1.54 -4.03 -10.90
C ALA A 156 2.37 -4.26 -9.64
N ARG A 157 1.87 -5.12 -8.74
CA ARG A 157 2.60 -5.56 -7.54
C ARG A 157 2.49 -7.05 -7.27
N CYS A 158 3.53 -7.58 -6.64
CA CYS A 158 3.52 -8.90 -6.01
C CYS A 158 2.70 -8.89 -4.73
N ASP A 159 2.50 -10.07 -4.14
CA ASP A 159 1.80 -10.21 -2.87
C ASP A 159 2.46 -9.32 -1.79
N PRO A 160 1.69 -8.52 -1.05
CA PRO A 160 2.22 -7.66 0.01
C PRO A 160 3.12 -8.38 1.02
N SER A 161 2.95 -9.69 1.23
CA SER A 161 3.82 -10.50 2.08
C SER A 161 5.27 -10.59 1.61
N GLU A 162 5.52 -10.36 0.32
CA GLU A 162 6.85 -10.34 -0.29
C GLU A 162 7.62 -9.02 -0.01
N PHE A 163 6.98 -8.01 0.58
CA PHE A 163 7.63 -6.74 0.90
C PHE A 163 8.45 -6.83 2.19
N ALA A 164 9.48 -5.99 2.32
CA ALA A 164 10.24 -5.91 3.56
C ALA A 164 9.33 -5.45 4.72
N ARG A 165 9.63 -5.92 5.94
CA ARG A 165 8.78 -5.70 7.13
C ARG A 165 8.46 -4.23 7.38
N ARG A 166 9.42 -3.33 7.14
CA ARG A 166 9.28 -1.89 7.36
C ARG A 166 8.26 -1.24 6.40
N ASP A 167 8.14 -1.78 5.19
CA ASP A 167 7.28 -1.24 4.14
C ASP A 167 5.87 -1.82 4.26
N ARG A 168 5.75 -3.11 4.61
CA ARG A 168 4.46 -3.71 4.99
C ARG A 168 3.77 -3.01 6.14
N ALA A 169 4.54 -2.45 7.08
CA ALA A 169 3.99 -1.71 8.22
C ALA A 169 3.31 -0.39 7.84
N ARG A 170 3.46 0.06 6.59
CA ARG A 170 2.87 1.29 6.05
C ARG A 170 1.66 1.02 5.14
N LEU A 171 1.37 -0.25 4.86
CA LEU A 171 0.21 -0.62 4.07
C LEU A 171 -1.05 -0.58 4.94
N ASP A 172 -2.20 -0.38 4.31
CA ASP A 172 -3.52 -0.41 4.96
C ASP A 172 -4.00 -1.82 5.31
N LEU A 173 -3.14 -2.81 5.04
CA LEU A 173 -3.30 -4.18 5.45
C LEU A 173 -2.16 -4.64 6.36
N ARG A 174 -2.46 -5.64 7.16
CA ARG A 174 -1.52 -6.32 8.03
C ARG A 174 -1.30 -7.75 7.56
N VAL A 175 -0.07 -8.02 7.16
CA VAL A 175 0.41 -9.35 6.81
C VAL A 175 0.70 -10.16 8.07
N TRP A 176 0.05 -11.31 8.22
CA TRP A 176 0.34 -12.25 9.29
C TRP A 176 1.57 -13.10 8.96
N THR A 177 2.15 -13.75 9.98
CA THR A 177 3.29 -14.66 9.82
C THR A 177 2.95 -16.06 10.27
N ASP A 178 3.71 -17.05 9.82
CA ASP A 178 3.65 -18.41 10.34
C ASP A 178 4.36 -18.53 11.71
N ARG A 179 4.43 -19.76 12.24
CA ARG A 179 5.12 -20.05 13.51
C ARG A 179 6.63 -19.78 13.45
N ALA A 180 7.24 -19.78 12.27
CA ALA A 180 8.65 -19.46 12.05
C ALA A 180 8.89 -17.96 11.84
N GLY A 181 7.84 -17.13 11.89
CA GLY A 181 7.93 -15.68 11.66
C GLY A 181 8.03 -15.31 10.18
N ARG A 182 7.78 -16.24 9.26
CA ARG A 182 7.77 -15.96 7.82
C ARG A 182 6.44 -15.33 7.42
N PRO A 183 6.44 -14.30 6.56
CA PRO A 183 5.22 -13.72 6.02
C PRO A 183 4.34 -14.78 5.35
N VAL A 184 3.03 -14.73 5.60
CA VAL A 184 2.03 -15.56 4.92
C VAL A 184 1.37 -14.71 3.83
N PRO A 185 1.11 -15.26 2.62
CA PRO A 185 0.42 -14.54 1.56
C PRO A 185 -0.90 -13.93 2.02
N VAL A 186 -1.21 -12.72 1.53
CA VAL A 186 -2.47 -12.06 1.92
C VAL A 186 -3.69 -12.76 1.32
N SER A 187 -3.51 -13.58 0.27
CA SER A 187 -4.56 -14.48 -0.22
C SER A 187 -4.99 -15.53 0.81
N GLU A 188 -4.15 -15.82 1.80
CA GLU A 188 -4.46 -16.79 2.86
C GLU A 188 -4.97 -16.10 4.12
N VAL A 189 -4.23 -15.11 4.62
CA VAL A 189 -4.62 -14.39 5.84
C VAL A 189 -4.05 -12.97 5.89
N PHE A 190 -4.93 -12.01 6.17
CA PHE A 190 -4.54 -10.63 6.41
C PHE A 190 -5.57 -9.93 7.30
N SER A 191 -5.23 -8.75 7.81
CA SER A 191 -6.21 -7.91 8.48
C SER A 191 -6.16 -6.48 7.99
N THR A 192 -7.31 -5.81 7.94
CA THR A 192 -7.45 -4.40 7.58
C THR A 192 -8.19 -3.66 8.69
N ALA A 193 -7.99 -2.34 8.76
CA ALA A 193 -8.91 -1.48 9.50
C ALA A 193 -10.21 -1.36 8.70
N GLY A 194 -11.33 -1.13 9.40
CA GLY A 194 -12.57 -0.79 8.73
C GLY A 194 -12.49 0.56 8.04
N PRO A 195 -13.16 0.73 6.90
CA PRO A 195 -13.12 1.96 6.12
C PRO A 195 -13.78 3.13 6.85
N GLU A 196 -13.19 4.32 6.69
CA GLU A 196 -13.67 5.58 7.26
C GLU A 196 -15.00 6.03 6.67
N HIS A 197 -15.23 5.85 5.38
CA HIS A 197 -16.49 6.26 4.74
C HIS A 197 -17.73 5.47 5.21
N CYS A 198 -17.53 4.41 6.00
CA CYS A 198 -18.59 3.65 6.68
C CYS A 198 -18.59 3.86 8.20
N ASP A 199 -17.76 4.78 8.72
CA ASP A 199 -17.54 5.00 10.15
C ASP A 199 -17.06 3.74 10.90
N TRP A 200 -16.30 2.86 10.21
CA TRP A 200 -15.84 1.57 10.75
C TRP A 200 -14.37 1.56 11.18
N GLN A 201 -13.73 2.72 11.32
CA GLN A 201 -12.29 2.81 11.66
C GLN A 201 -11.92 2.10 12.97
N SER A 202 -12.89 1.89 13.88
CA SER A 202 -12.68 1.16 15.13
C SER A 202 -12.65 -0.37 14.97
N VAL A 203 -13.11 -0.88 13.82
CA VAL A 203 -13.21 -2.30 13.51
C VAL A 203 -11.90 -2.80 12.90
N THR A 204 -11.47 -3.99 13.31
CA THR A 204 -10.47 -4.75 12.55
C THR A 204 -11.13 -5.93 11.85
N PHE A 205 -10.97 -5.99 10.54
CA PHE A 205 -11.40 -7.11 9.72
C PHE A 205 -10.24 -8.10 9.60
N LEU A 206 -10.44 -9.36 9.98
CA LEU A 206 -9.51 -10.45 9.72
C LEU A 206 -10.09 -11.30 8.60
N HIS A 207 -9.39 -11.32 7.47
CA HIS A 207 -9.69 -12.19 6.34
C HIS A 207 -8.84 -13.44 6.46
N LEU A 208 -9.49 -14.61 6.38
CA LEU A 208 -8.85 -15.92 6.45
C LEU A 208 -9.51 -16.84 5.42
N GLY A 209 -8.87 -16.99 4.26
CA GLY A 209 -9.49 -17.64 3.10
C GLY A 209 -10.83 -16.97 2.74
N ASP A 210 -11.91 -17.76 2.74
CA ASP A 210 -13.28 -17.31 2.47
C ASP A 210 -13.99 -16.71 3.70
N ARG A 211 -13.32 -16.64 4.85
CA ARG A 211 -13.92 -16.21 6.12
C ARG A 211 -13.48 -14.83 6.54
N GLN A 212 -14.39 -14.14 7.21
CA GLN A 212 -14.14 -12.84 7.82
C GLN A 212 -14.47 -12.91 9.31
N TYR A 213 -13.54 -12.46 10.16
CA TYR A 213 -13.72 -12.34 11.60
C TYR A 213 -13.49 -10.91 12.05
N LEU A 214 -14.28 -10.45 13.01
CA LEU A 214 -14.41 -9.03 13.30
C LEU A 214 -13.96 -8.73 14.73
N ARG A 215 -13.01 -7.82 14.87
CA ARG A 215 -12.75 -7.14 16.14
C ARG A 215 -13.51 -5.84 16.16
N ASP A 216 -14.66 -5.81 16.82
CA ASP A 216 -15.51 -4.62 16.89
C ASP A 216 -15.71 -4.16 18.34
N PRO A 217 -14.74 -3.39 18.91
CA PRO A 217 -14.85 -2.87 20.26
C PRO A 217 -15.87 -1.74 20.40
N GLY A 218 -16.24 -1.07 19.31
CA GLY A 218 -17.23 0.01 19.28
C GLY A 218 -18.66 -0.48 19.14
N HIS A 219 -18.85 -1.77 18.79
CA HIS A 219 -20.15 -2.34 18.45
C HIS A 219 -20.84 -1.58 17.31
N VAL A 220 -20.06 -1.13 16.32
CA VAL A 220 -20.55 -0.35 15.18
C VAL A 220 -21.13 -1.25 14.08
N LEU A 221 -20.82 -2.55 14.08
CA LEU A 221 -21.40 -3.51 13.16
C LEU A 221 -22.70 -4.12 13.71
N SER A 222 -23.64 -4.42 12.82
CA SER A 222 -24.89 -5.10 13.19
C SER A 222 -24.61 -6.49 13.75
N ARG A 223 -25.20 -6.78 14.92
CA ARG A 223 -25.11 -8.11 15.57
C ARG A 223 -25.73 -9.22 14.72
N ASP A 224 -26.76 -8.89 13.94
CA ASP A 224 -27.49 -9.86 13.12
C ASP A 224 -26.66 -10.38 11.94
N SER A 225 -25.55 -9.71 11.62
CA SER A 225 -24.60 -10.12 10.59
C SER A 225 -23.46 -11.01 11.13
N LEU A 226 -23.46 -11.32 12.43
CA LEU A 226 -22.36 -12.00 13.13
C LEU A 226 -22.85 -13.28 13.81
N HIS A 227 -22.03 -14.33 13.80
CA HIS A 227 -22.34 -15.57 14.52
C HIS A 227 -22.45 -15.39 16.04
N THR A 228 -21.81 -14.36 16.60
CA THR A 228 -21.90 -13.97 18.01
C THR A 228 -21.42 -12.54 18.21
N SER A 229 -21.23 -12.11 19.46
CA SER A 229 -20.69 -10.78 19.80
C SER A 229 -19.18 -10.83 20.04
N TYR A 230 -18.49 -9.75 19.64
CA TYR A 230 -17.11 -9.48 20.06
C TYR A 230 -17.01 -9.52 21.59
N ALA A 231 -15.95 -10.18 22.09
CA ALA A 231 -15.66 -10.20 23.52
C ALA A 231 -14.18 -9.84 23.75
N PRO A 232 -13.87 -8.68 24.36
CA PRO A 232 -12.48 -8.25 24.62
C PRO A 232 -11.77 -9.09 25.68
N LYS A 233 -12.54 -9.85 26.47
CA LYS A 233 -12.05 -10.80 27.47
C LYS A 233 -12.87 -12.07 27.35
N SER A 234 -12.24 -13.12 26.85
CA SER A 234 -12.85 -14.44 26.71
C SER A 234 -11.93 -15.51 27.28
N ARG A 235 -12.43 -16.74 27.33
CA ARG A 235 -11.61 -17.94 27.53
C ARG A 235 -11.45 -18.62 26.17
N LEU A 236 -10.30 -19.23 25.94
CA LEU A 236 -10.13 -20.10 24.78
C LEU A 236 -10.96 -21.37 25.00
N PRO A 237 -11.93 -21.71 24.13
CA PRO A 237 -12.77 -22.87 24.33
C PRO A 237 -11.96 -24.17 24.17
N ALA A 238 -12.40 -25.21 24.87
CA ALA A 238 -11.84 -26.55 24.66
C ALA A 238 -12.03 -26.98 23.20
N GLY A 239 -10.98 -27.54 22.59
CA GLY A 239 -10.99 -27.92 21.18
C GLY A 239 -10.71 -26.78 20.19
N ALA A 240 -10.50 -25.53 20.65
CA ALA A 240 -9.99 -24.48 19.77
C ALA A 240 -8.65 -24.90 19.17
N THR A 241 -8.49 -24.67 17.87
CA THR A 241 -7.30 -25.09 17.11
C THR A 241 -6.40 -23.90 16.84
N ASP A 242 -5.13 -24.01 17.19
CA ASP A 242 -4.09 -23.03 16.80
C ASP A 242 -3.86 -23.12 15.30
N THR A 243 -4.12 -22.03 14.57
CA THR A 243 -3.91 -21.99 13.12
C THR A 243 -2.43 -21.96 12.75
N GLY A 244 -1.55 -21.60 13.69
CA GLY A 244 -0.15 -21.31 13.44
C GLY A 244 0.12 -19.89 12.96
N TYR A 245 -0.92 -19.11 12.63
CA TYR A 245 -0.76 -17.71 12.22
C TYR A 245 -0.52 -16.78 13.40
N ARG A 246 0.38 -15.82 13.20
CA ARG A 246 0.88 -14.88 14.20
C ARG A 246 0.87 -13.45 13.69
N ASP A 247 0.66 -12.54 14.63
CA ASP A 247 0.80 -11.09 14.42
C ASP A 247 1.55 -10.52 15.63
N GLY A 248 2.89 -10.52 15.52
CA GLY A 248 3.77 -10.31 16.66
C GLY A 248 3.55 -11.40 17.72
N HIS A 249 3.15 -10.99 18.93
CA HIS A 249 2.83 -11.91 20.02
C HIS A 249 1.41 -12.47 19.99
N ARG A 250 0.58 -12.02 19.05
CA ARG A 250 -0.79 -12.51 18.88
C ARG A 250 -0.78 -13.84 18.16
N GLN A 251 -1.59 -14.77 18.66
CA GLN A 251 -1.82 -16.08 18.07
C GLN A 251 -3.26 -16.17 17.63
N LEU A 252 -3.49 -16.62 16.39
CA LEU A 252 -4.83 -16.88 15.89
C LEU A 252 -5.24 -18.32 16.17
N TRP A 253 -6.42 -18.47 16.74
CA TRP A 253 -7.06 -19.75 17.03
C TRP A 253 -8.48 -19.73 16.47
N LEU A 254 -9.02 -20.89 16.11
CA LEU A 254 -10.40 -21.02 15.64
C LEU A 254 -11.22 -21.93 16.55
N SER A 255 -12.51 -21.64 16.71
CA SER A 255 -13.45 -22.62 17.26
C SER A 255 -13.55 -23.86 16.37
N VAL A 256 -14.05 -24.96 16.93
CA VAL A 256 -14.23 -26.25 16.23
C VAL A 256 -15.10 -26.08 14.97
N ASP A 257 -16.19 -25.33 15.08
CA ASP A 257 -17.11 -25.00 13.99
C ASP A 257 -16.63 -23.83 13.11
N LYS A 258 -15.50 -23.21 13.46
CA LYS A 258 -14.92 -22.02 12.80
C LYS A 258 -15.84 -20.80 12.77
N SER A 259 -16.89 -20.75 13.59
CA SER A 259 -17.77 -19.59 13.71
C SER A 259 -17.11 -18.40 14.42
N ASN A 260 -15.99 -18.65 15.10
CA ASN A 260 -15.26 -17.66 15.89
C ASN A 260 -13.76 -17.80 15.73
N ALA A 261 -13.09 -16.66 15.61
CA ALA A 261 -11.66 -16.55 15.83
C ALA A 261 -11.40 -16.14 17.29
N TYR A 262 -10.30 -16.63 17.83
CA TYR A 262 -9.79 -16.24 19.13
C TYR A 262 -8.37 -15.73 18.95
N VAL A 263 -8.15 -14.49 19.36
CA VAL A 263 -6.82 -13.87 19.30
C VAL A 263 -6.24 -13.89 20.69
N ARG A 264 -5.21 -14.73 20.88
CA ARG A 264 -4.53 -14.91 22.16
C ARG A 264 -3.24 -14.09 22.21
N THR A 265 -3.09 -13.28 23.24
CA THR A 265 -1.86 -12.53 23.56
C THR A 265 -1.43 -12.88 25.00
N GLY A 266 -0.46 -13.77 25.14
CA GLY A 266 -0.09 -14.32 26.45
C GLY A 266 -1.26 -15.01 27.15
N SER A 267 -1.73 -14.46 28.26
CA SER A 267 -2.91 -14.95 29.01
C SER A 267 -4.23 -14.31 28.60
N ARG A 268 -4.21 -13.24 27.79
CA ARG A 268 -5.41 -12.54 27.33
C ARG A 268 -5.93 -13.21 26.05
N VAL A 269 -7.25 -13.35 25.95
CA VAL A 269 -7.92 -13.89 24.77
C VAL A 269 -9.08 -12.98 24.42
N GLU A 270 -9.10 -12.50 23.19
CA GLU A 270 -10.27 -11.85 22.58
C GLU A 270 -11.02 -12.87 21.74
N ARG A 271 -12.36 -12.78 21.70
CA ARG A 271 -13.18 -13.52 20.73
C ARG A 271 -13.66 -12.57 19.65
N TRP A 272 -13.30 -12.88 18.42
CA TRP A 272 -13.68 -12.15 17.22
C TRP A 272 -14.74 -12.99 16.50
N PRO A 273 -16.02 -12.58 16.50
CA PRO A 273 -17.06 -13.31 15.80
C PRO A 273 -16.77 -13.39 14.31
N GLY A 274 -17.05 -14.54 13.71
CA GLY A 274 -17.16 -14.66 12.26
C GLY A 274 -18.43 -13.97 11.76
N SER A 275 -18.37 -13.38 10.57
CA SER A 275 -19.58 -12.91 9.90
C SER A 275 -20.36 -14.08 9.29
N ILE A 276 -21.67 -13.91 9.19
CA ILE A 276 -22.57 -14.89 8.52
C ILE A 276 -22.40 -14.81 7.00
N GLU A 277 -22.28 -13.60 6.49
CA GLU A 277 -21.94 -13.27 5.10
C GLU A 277 -20.77 -12.27 5.09
N PRO A 278 -20.02 -12.13 3.97
CA PRO A 278 -18.97 -11.11 3.88
C PRO A 278 -19.53 -9.71 4.16
N ILE A 279 -18.97 -9.03 5.15
CA ILE A 279 -19.31 -7.64 5.45
C ILE A 279 -18.43 -6.75 4.59
N ALA A 280 -19.08 -5.94 3.77
CA ALA A 280 -18.49 -4.89 2.95
C ALA A 280 -19.31 -3.61 3.08
N CYS A 281 -18.68 -2.48 2.77
CA CYS A 281 -19.38 -1.21 2.62
C CYS A 281 -20.38 -1.26 1.48
N LYS A 282 -21.50 -0.57 1.65
CA LYS A 282 -22.56 -0.44 0.65
C LYS A 282 -22.60 0.99 0.13
#